data_AF-A0A8T7M008-F1
#
_entry.id   AF-A0A8T7M008-F1
#
_cell.length_a   1.000
_cell.length_b   1.000
_cell.length_c   1.000
_cell.angle_alpha   90.00
_cell.angle_beta   90.00
_cell.angle_gamma   90.00
#
_symmetry.space_group_name_H-M   'P 1'
#
loop_
_entity.id
_entity.type
_entity.pdbx_description
1 polymer ?
#
loop_
_entity_poly.entity_id
_entity_poly.type
_entity_poly.pdbx_seq_one_letter_code
_entity_poly.pdbx_strand_id
1 'polypeptide(L)'
;MQFIKSRFNYLFNSTKGLILVAIAMIAMVTAVWGMLSGPMAEMGVREIVIKTLGMDIVQSEREGRIIILYHSIAMAVVAIETYMITGLLKMKEFYKAAVRVLITVGYLMAMIFGMGFAYFGHNWAFHGLYITGLSLIFFAGVLLCVALNPWDKEYYQPDPAYARTKTGLDLERAAFFTTAVTTVISAIFGAVPGSFFGNGFEVFLAENIIRLPHKTTMEYSVIGHLHIMLALIAIMITLIIGRWLDFKGAWHKAAMPLMILGCIVLNLGVWGVVTPLEPIAHMIIYVGATPSMLAALFLLIWSWGKLIKEGTAHLAKPTFLQKLGALARDPLKFGPTWQMLFMNFTTSGIGIFMAIKLDDIFRLWPAREERIELTGHWHALSAIIATIILFYYGDMIGLKGKIRQLYGWAIIFLSDLALGAVTVFEMKRLFISEAEQQPLVNMLMYMIDIGLGFLLVLLAIVMVWRLIDLFKPKGRWTEEATHELAQEAAK
;
A
#
# COMPACT_ATOMS: atom_id res chain seq x y z
N MET A 1 17.77 -32.04 9.36
CA MET A 1 17.72 -30.92 10.33
C MET A 1 18.34 -29.62 9.78
N GLN A 2 19.55 -29.65 9.20
CA GLN A 2 20.21 -28.45 8.65
C GLN A 2 19.44 -27.77 7.50
N PHE A 3 18.78 -28.56 6.64
CA PHE A 3 17.91 -28.05 5.57
C PHE A 3 16.81 -27.13 6.11
N ILE A 4 16.02 -27.58 7.10
CA ILE A 4 14.93 -26.79 7.70
C ILE A 4 15.48 -25.54 8.39
N LYS A 5 16.56 -25.69 9.17
CA LYS A 5 17.19 -24.58 9.90
C LYS A 5 17.65 -23.46 8.98
N SER A 6 18.24 -23.78 7.82
CA SER A 6 18.73 -22.75 6.90
C SER A 6 17.58 -21.96 6.24
N ARG A 7 16.46 -22.61 5.93
CA ARG A 7 15.29 -21.94 5.34
C ARG A 7 14.58 -21.09 6.38
N PHE A 8 14.41 -21.61 7.59
CA PHE A 8 13.85 -20.85 8.70
C PHE A 8 14.67 -19.58 8.96
N ASN A 9 16.01 -19.71 9.00
CA ASN A 9 16.90 -18.56 9.13
C ASN A 9 16.74 -17.56 7.99
N TYR A 10 16.67 -18.01 6.73
CA TYR A 10 16.42 -17.10 5.62
C TYR A 10 15.06 -16.39 5.76
N LEU A 11 13.98 -17.15 5.95
CA LEU A 11 12.61 -16.62 5.97
C LEU A 11 12.35 -15.65 7.12
N PHE A 12 12.97 -15.86 8.29
CA PHE A 12 12.67 -15.08 9.49
C PHE A 12 13.81 -14.19 10.01
N ASN A 13 15.05 -14.35 9.51
CA ASN A 13 16.17 -13.48 9.91
C ASN A 13 16.75 -12.63 8.77
N SER A 14 16.36 -12.85 7.52
CA SER A 14 16.78 -11.98 6.40
C SER A 14 15.67 -11.01 6.00
N THR A 15 16.04 -9.81 5.54
CA THR A 15 15.07 -8.80 5.09
C THR A 15 14.22 -9.32 3.92
N LYS A 16 14.86 -9.96 2.93
CA LYS A 16 14.18 -10.48 1.74
C LYS A 16 13.26 -11.66 2.08
N GLY A 17 13.67 -12.51 3.02
CA GLY A 17 12.85 -13.60 3.53
C GLY A 17 11.59 -13.09 4.25
N LEU A 18 11.73 -12.10 5.13
CA LEU A 18 10.58 -11.50 5.84
C LEU A 18 9.56 -10.89 4.86
N ILE A 19 10.04 -10.19 3.83
CA ILE A 19 9.19 -9.65 2.75
C ILE A 19 8.52 -10.78 1.96
N LEU A 20 9.25 -11.85 1.61
CA LEU A 20 8.67 -13.01 0.92
C LEU A 20 7.56 -13.66 1.75
N VAL A 21 7.74 -13.84 3.07
CA VAL A 21 6.70 -14.41 3.93
C VAL A 21 5.46 -13.52 3.92
N ALA A 22 5.61 -12.21 4.10
CA ALA A 22 4.47 -11.29 4.10
C ALA A 22 3.72 -11.28 2.76
N ILE A 23 4.44 -11.25 1.62
CA ILE A 23 3.83 -11.33 0.28
C ILE A 23 3.13 -12.67 0.08
N ALA A 24 3.73 -13.79 0.50
CA ALA A 24 3.11 -15.11 0.38
C ALA A 24 1.83 -15.22 1.22
N MET A 25 1.83 -14.64 2.42
CA MET A 25 0.66 -14.59 3.29
C MET A 25 -0.47 -13.74 2.68
N ILE A 26 -0.15 -12.55 2.14
CA ILE A 26 -1.12 -11.73 1.39
C ILE A 26 -1.65 -12.50 0.19
N ALA A 27 -0.78 -13.14 -0.61
CA ALA A 27 -1.19 -13.92 -1.78
C ALA A 27 -2.16 -15.05 -1.39
N MET A 28 -1.91 -15.73 -0.28
CA MET A 28 -2.78 -16.78 0.24
C MET A 28 -4.14 -16.23 0.69
N VAL A 29 -4.15 -15.15 1.46
CA VAL A 29 -5.40 -14.50 1.90
C VAL A 29 -6.20 -14.01 0.70
N THR A 30 -5.58 -13.32 -0.25
CA THR A 30 -6.25 -12.83 -1.45
C THR A 30 -6.77 -13.97 -2.31
N ALA A 31 -6.02 -15.07 -2.46
CA ALA A 31 -6.47 -16.23 -3.22
C ALA A 31 -7.71 -16.88 -2.58
N VAL A 32 -7.73 -17.06 -1.26
CA VAL A 32 -8.84 -17.74 -0.57
C VAL A 32 -10.06 -16.81 -0.41
N TRP A 33 -9.87 -15.62 0.15
CA TRP A 33 -10.97 -14.70 0.45
C TRP A 33 -11.44 -13.87 -0.74
N GLY A 34 -10.58 -13.67 -1.75
CA GLY A 34 -11.00 -13.06 -3.01
C GLY A 34 -12.10 -13.86 -3.71
N MET A 35 -12.06 -15.20 -3.59
CA MET A 35 -13.11 -16.10 -4.12
C MET A 35 -14.46 -15.98 -3.40
N LEU A 36 -14.53 -15.31 -2.24
CA LEU A 36 -15.79 -15.06 -1.53
C LEU A 36 -16.51 -13.80 -2.03
N SER A 37 -15.90 -13.06 -2.93
CA SER A 37 -16.34 -11.74 -3.38
C SER A 37 -16.48 -11.66 -4.90
N GLY A 38 -17.18 -10.63 -5.37
CA GLY A 38 -17.27 -10.30 -6.79
C GLY A 38 -17.88 -11.40 -7.66
N PRO A 39 -17.49 -11.46 -8.94
CA PRO A 39 -18.04 -12.40 -9.94
C PRO A 39 -17.87 -13.87 -9.57
N MET A 40 -16.83 -14.21 -8.78
CA MET A 40 -16.65 -15.56 -8.25
C MET A 40 -17.81 -15.97 -7.32
N ALA A 41 -18.35 -15.02 -6.54
CA ALA A 41 -19.54 -15.28 -5.75
C ALA A 41 -20.79 -15.46 -6.62
N GLU A 42 -20.93 -14.69 -7.70
CA GLU A 42 -22.05 -14.78 -8.66
C GLU A 42 -22.00 -16.08 -9.48
N MET A 43 -20.80 -16.60 -9.75
CA MET A 43 -20.56 -17.90 -10.38
C MET A 43 -20.72 -19.09 -9.43
N GLY A 44 -21.11 -18.87 -8.17
CA GLY A 44 -21.32 -19.91 -7.17
C GLY A 44 -20.04 -20.44 -6.49
N VAL A 45 -18.86 -19.91 -6.82
CA VAL A 45 -17.57 -20.35 -6.24
C VAL A 45 -17.53 -20.07 -4.74
N ARG A 46 -18.13 -18.96 -4.29
CA ARG A 46 -18.23 -18.62 -2.86
C ARG A 46 -18.81 -19.78 -2.04
N GLU A 47 -19.89 -20.41 -2.51
CA GLU A 47 -20.53 -21.51 -1.78
C GLU A 47 -19.65 -22.75 -1.70
N ILE A 48 -18.91 -23.04 -2.77
CA ILE A 48 -17.95 -24.14 -2.81
C ILE A 48 -16.84 -23.90 -1.79
N VAL A 49 -16.27 -22.70 -1.76
CA VAL A 49 -15.18 -22.33 -0.84
C VAL A 49 -15.66 -22.40 0.61
N ILE A 50 -16.84 -21.83 0.92
CA ILE A 50 -17.42 -21.86 2.26
C ILE A 50 -17.59 -23.30 2.74
N LYS A 51 -18.20 -24.18 1.93
CA LYS A 51 -18.44 -25.59 2.29
C LYS A 51 -17.14 -26.38 2.41
N THR A 52 -16.19 -26.16 1.50
CA THR A 52 -14.91 -26.90 1.48
C THR A 52 -14.04 -26.57 2.68
N LEU A 53 -14.02 -25.29 3.09
CA LEU A 53 -13.21 -24.83 4.21
C LEU A 53 -13.96 -24.90 5.55
N GLY A 54 -15.26 -25.15 5.55
CA GLY A 54 -16.08 -25.16 6.77
C GLY A 54 -16.20 -23.78 7.40
N MET A 55 -16.31 -22.72 6.57
CA MET A 55 -16.46 -21.36 7.06
C MET A 55 -17.85 -21.12 7.64
N ASP A 56 -17.91 -20.33 8.71
CA ASP A 56 -19.15 -19.86 9.32
C ASP A 56 -19.42 -18.42 8.87
N ILE A 57 -20.44 -18.23 8.02
CA ILE A 57 -20.73 -16.96 7.35
C ILE A 57 -22.17 -16.55 7.64
N VAL A 58 -22.36 -15.70 8.65
CA VAL A 58 -23.65 -15.06 8.93
C VAL A 58 -23.71 -13.69 8.26
N GLN A 59 -24.76 -13.40 7.51
CA GLN A 59 -24.83 -12.16 6.73
C GLN A 59 -24.81 -10.89 7.59
N SER A 60 -25.40 -10.92 8.79
CA SER A 60 -25.44 -9.78 9.72
C SER A 60 -24.04 -9.33 10.20
N GLU A 61 -23.05 -10.20 10.14
CA GLU A 61 -21.68 -9.94 10.62
C GLU A 61 -20.72 -9.54 9.48
N ARG A 62 -21.25 -9.35 8.26
CA ARG A 62 -20.45 -9.11 7.05
C ARG A 62 -19.47 -7.95 7.21
N GLU A 63 -19.90 -6.87 7.84
CA GLU A 63 -19.10 -5.64 7.98
C GLU A 63 -17.88 -5.88 8.88
N GLY A 64 -18.09 -6.54 10.03
CA GLY A 64 -17.00 -6.93 10.94
C GLY A 64 -15.98 -7.85 10.26
N ARG A 65 -16.45 -8.83 9.48
CA ARG A 65 -15.55 -9.72 8.71
C ARG A 65 -14.70 -8.95 7.70
N ILE A 66 -15.30 -8.03 6.95
CA ILE A 66 -14.59 -7.23 5.94
C ILE A 66 -13.55 -6.33 6.60
N ILE A 67 -13.88 -5.68 7.72
CA ILE A 67 -12.94 -4.84 8.46
C ILE A 67 -11.74 -5.66 8.93
N ILE A 68 -11.96 -6.85 9.50
CA ILE A 68 -10.87 -7.73 9.95
C ILE A 68 -10.02 -8.22 8.77
N LEU A 69 -10.63 -8.57 7.64
CA LEU A 69 -9.91 -8.96 6.42
C LEU A 69 -9.02 -7.81 5.92
N TYR A 70 -9.55 -6.59 5.83
CA TYR A 70 -8.77 -5.43 5.39
C TYR A 70 -7.62 -5.11 6.35
N HIS A 71 -7.86 -5.13 7.66
CA HIS A 71 -6.79 -4.92 8.64
C HIS A 71 -5.73 -6.02 8.53
N SER A 72 -6.13 -7.28 8.38
CA SER A 72 -5.20 -8.41 8.24
C SER A 72 -4.26 -8.25 7.05
N ILE A 73 -4.78 -7.85 5.88
CA ILE A 73 -3.97 -7.59 4.68
C ILE A 73 -3.12 -6.33 4.88
N ALA A 74 -3.71 -5.23 5.35
CA ALA A 74 -3.01 -3.96 5.56
C ALA A 74 -1.83 -4.11 6.52
N MET A 75 -1.98 -4.89 7.59
CA MET A 75 -0.90 -5.14 8.55
C MET A 75 0.30 -5.86 7.92
N ALA A 76 0.08 -6.77 6.97
CA ALA A 76 1.17 -7.38 6.23
C ALA A 76 1.84 -6.40 5.26
N VAL A 77 1.09 -5.48 4.64
CA VAL A 77 1.66 -4.40 3.81
C VAL A 77 2.52 -3.45 4.65
N VAL A 78 2.02 -3.01 5.82
CA VAL A 78 2.79 -2.21 6.78
C VAL A 78 4.05 -2.95 7.22
N ALA A 79 3.98 -4.27 7.41
CA ALA A 79 5.15 -5.08 7.72
C ALA A 79 6.19 -5.08 6.57
N ILE A 80 5.75 -5.22 5.31
CA ILE A 80 6.63 -5.15 4.13
C ILE A 80 7.38 -3.81 4.09
N GLU A 81 6.66 -2.70 4.23
CA GLU A 81 7.27 -1.37 4.25
C GLU A 81 8.26 -1.22 5.42
N THR A 82 7.89 -1.71 6.60
CA THR A 82 8.78 -1.72 7.78
C THR A 82 10.05 -2.52 7.53
N TYR A 83 9.96 -3.69 6.86
CA TYR A 83 11.15 -4.46 6.48
C TYR A 83 12.02 -3.72 5.47
N MET A 84 11.42 -3.04 4.49
CA MET A 84 12.13 -2.22 3.52
C MET A 84 12.84 -1.05 4.20
N ILE A 85 12.18 -0.32 5.10
CA ILE A 85 12.76 0.79 5.87
C ILE A 85 13.95 0.29 6.70
N THR A 86 13.76 -0.77 7.49
CA THR A 86 14.82 -1.35 8.32
C THR A 86 15.96 -2.00 7.52
N GLY A 87 15.74 -2.26 6.22
CA GLY A 87 16.76 -2.76 5.29
C GLY A 87 17.48 -1.66 4.49
N LEU A 88 16.83 -0.51 4.29
CA LEU A 88 17.34 0.61 3.48
C LEU A 88 18.00 1.71 4.32
N LEU A 89 17.51 1.97 5.53
CA LEU A 89 17.99 3.03 6.39
C LEU A 89 18.89 2.48 7.49
N LYS A 90 19.99 3.19 7.75
CA LYS A 90 20.89 2.90 8.87
C LYS A 90 20.15 3.09 10.20
N MET A 91 20.27 2.15 11.14
CA MET A 91 19.75 2.29 12.50
C MET A 91 20.49 1.32 13.43
N LYS A 92 20.35 1.49 14.75
CA LYS A 92 20.97 0.59 15.72
C LYS A 92 20.39 -0.82 15.58
N GLU A 93 21.26 -1.83 15.64
CA GLU A 93 20.86 -3.24 15.45
C GLU A 93 19.79 -3.71 16.44
N PHE A 94 19.82 -3.22 17.69
CA PHE A 94 18.76 -3.50 18.65
C PHE A 94 17.38 -3.08 18.14
N TYR A 95 17.23 -1.84 17.64
CA TYR A 95 15.95 -1.35 17.14
C TYR A 95 15.54 -2.09 15.86
N LYS A 96 16.47 -2.34 14.94
CA LYS A 96 16.24 -3.13 13.72
C LYS A 96 15.67 -4.50 14.06
N ALA A 97 16.30 -5.22 15.00
CA ALA A 97 15.86 -6.53 15.42
C ALA A 97 14.50 -6.48 16.16
N ALA A 98 14.36 -5.58 17.15
CA ALA A 98 13.14 -5.47 17.96
C ALA A 98 11.91 -5.12 17.10
N VAL A 99 12.02 -4.11 16.22
CA VAL A 99 10.95 -3.73 15.29
C VAL A 99 10.57 -4.90 14.40
N ARG A 100 11.57 -5.61 13.82
CA ARG A 100 11.32 -6.76 12.94
C ARG A 100 10.60 -7.90 13.66
N VAL A 101 11.02 -8.26 14.87
CA VAL A 101 10.36 -9.32 15.64
C VAL A 101 8.91 -8.94 15.96
N LEU A 102 8.71 -7.73 16.51
CA LEU A 102 7.38 -7.27 16.92
C LEU A 102 6.41 -7.16 15.75
N ILE A 103 6.84 -6.56 14.63
CA ILE A 103 5.99 -6.43 13.44
C ILE A 103 5.69 -7.80 12.84
N THR A 104 6.69 -8.73 12.79
CA THR A 104 6.52 -10.09 12.24
C THR A 104 5.49 -10.89 13.03
N VAL A 105 5.67 -10.97 14.35
CA VAL A 105 4.74 -11.68 15.23
C VAL A 105 3.38 -11.00 15.20
N GLY A 106 3.36 -9.67 15.24
CA GLY A 106 2.14 -8.87 15.25
C GLY A 106 1.27 -9.09 14.02
N TYR A 107 1.82 -8.95 12.80
CA TYR A 107 1.03 -9.12 11.58
C TYR A 107 0.58 -10.57 11.36
N LEU A 108 1.41 -11.55 11.71
CA LEU A 108 1.03 -12.96 11.61
C LEU A 108 -0.09 -13.30 12.59
N MET A 109 -0.02 -12.79 13.83
CA MET A 109 -1.10 -12.97 14.81
C MET A 109 -2.39 -12.28 14.35
N ALA A 110 -2.30 -11.02 13.91
CA ALA A 110 -3.46 -10.29 13.40
C ALA A 110 -4.09 -11.04 12.21
N MET A 111 -3.29 -11.48 11.24
CA MET A 111 -3.81 -12.18 10.08
C MET A 111 -4.39 -13.55 10.43
N ILE A 112 -3.63 -14.44 11.08
CA ILE A 112 -4.07 -15.82 11.33
C ILE A 112 -5.28 -15.85 12.26
N PHE A 113 -5.21 -15.14 13.38
CA PHE A 113 -6.27 -15.19 14.38
C PHE A 113 -7.44 -14.26 14.04
N GLY A 114 -7.20 -13.16 13.31
CA GLY A 114 -8.27 -12.33 12.77
C GLY A 114 -9.13 -13.11 11.78
N MET A 115 -8.50 -13.76 10.79
CA MET A 115 -9.23 -14.60 9.83
C MET A 115 -9.90 -15.81 10.50
N GLY A 116 -9.23 -16.44 11.47
CA GLY A 116 -9.78 -17.51 12.28
C GLY A 116 -11.05 -17.09 13.04
N PHE A 117 -11.01 -15.95 13.73
CA PHE A 117 -12.16 -15.42 14.46
C PHE A 117 -13.31 -15.05 13.51
N ALA A 118 -12.99 -14.31 12.45
CA ALA A 118 -14.00 -13.72 11.57
C ALA A 118 -14.69 -14.74 10.66
N TYR A 119 -14.07 -15.87 10.32
CA TYR A 119 -14.60 -16.80 9.31
C TYR A 119 -14.82 -18.24 9.82
N PHE A 120 -14.42 -18.59 11.05
CA PHE A 120 -14.46 -19.97 11.57
C PHE A 120 -15.04 -20.10 12.99
N GLY A 121 -16.14 -19.40 13.28
CA GLY A 121 -16.94 -19.65 14.49
C GLY A 121 -16.59 -18.80 15.72
N HIS A 122 -16.17 -17.55 15.52
CA HIS A 122 -16.11 -16.51 16.55
C HIS A 122 -15.41 -16.89 17.86
N ASN A 123 -14.33 -17.67 17.79
CA ASN A 123 -13.57 -18.03 18.98
C ASN A 123 -12.94 -16.77 19.62
N TRP A 124 -13.43 -16.38 20.80
CA TRP A 124 -12.97 -15.17 21.51
C TRP A 124 -11.48 -15.16 21.84
N ALA A 125 -10.84 -16.32 22.01
CA ALA A 125 -9.40 -16.39 22.18
C ALA A 125 -8.66 -15.94 20.91
N PHE A 126 -9.18 -16.28 19.73
CA PHE A 126 -8.63 -15.80 18.45
C PHE A 126 -8.82 -14.29 18.30
N HIS A 127 -9.97 -13.75 18.70
CA HIS A 127 -10.15 -12.30 18.75
C HIS A 127 -9.15 -11.60 19.69
N GLY A 128 -8.91 -12.17 20.87
CA GLY A 128 -7.89 -11.65 21.80
C GLY A 128 -6.47 -11.67 21.21
N LEU A 129 -6.11 -12.73 20.49
CA LEU A 129 -4.81 -12.83 19.80
C LEU A 129 -4.72 -11.88 18.60
N TYR A 130 -5.83 -11.63 17.90
CA TYR A 130 -5.91 -10.59 16.85
C TYR A 130 -5.57 -9.20 17.41
N ILE A 131 -6.24 -8.80 18.51
CA ILE A 131 -5.99 -7.51 19.17
C ILE A 131 -4.56 -7.42 19.72
N THR A 132 -4.05 -8.52 20.27
CA THR A 132 -2.65 -8.60 20.71
C THR A 132 -1.70 -8.36 19.55
N GLY A 133 -1.97 -8.97 18.39
CA GLY A 133 -1.20 -8.76 17.15
C GLY A 133 -1.17 -7.29 16.72
N LEU A 134 -2.34 -6.63 16.68
CA LEU A 134 -2.43 -5.19 16.38
C LEU A 134 -1.63 -4.33 17.37
N SER A 135 -1.66 -4.69 18.66
CA SER A 135 -0.94 -3.99 19.71
C SER A 135 0.58 -4.12 19.56
N LEU A 136 1.07 -5.30 19.16
CA LEU A 136 2.49 -5.52 18.85
C LEU A 136 2.95 -4.70 17.65
N ILE A 137 2.11 -4.58 16.61
CA ILE A 137 2.39 -3.75 15.43
C ILE A 137 2.49 -2.27 15.83
N PHE A 138 1.55 -1.78 16.63
CA PHE A 138 1.57 -0.42 17.14
C PHE A 138 2.88 -0.15 17.91
N PHE A 139 3.27 -1.06 18.80
CA PHE A 139 4.52 -0.92 19.56
C PHE A 139 5.77 -0.99 18.66
N ALA A 140 5.76 -1.83 17.61
CA ALA A 140 6.80 -1.83 16.58
C ALA A 140 6.91 -0.46 15.90
N GLY A 141 5.78 0.19 15.60
CA GLY A 141 5.73 1.55 15.07
C GLY A 141 6.33 2.60 16.01
N VAL A 142 6.04 2.52 17.31
CA VAL A 142 6.66 3.40 18.33
C VAL A 142 8.18 3.23 18.35
N LEU A 143 8.68 1.98 18.38
CA LEU A 143 10.12 1.73 18.33
C LEU A 143 10.75 2.19 17.00
N LEU A 144 10.03 2.07 15.89
CA LEU A 144 10.49 2.56 14.60
C LEU A 144 10.64 4.09 14.61
N CYS A 145 9.71 4.83 15.25
CA CYS A 145 9.85 6.28 15.42
C CYS A 145 11.15 6.63 16.18
N VAL A 146 11.46 5.90 17.26
CA VAL A 146 12.70 6.07 18.01
C VAL A 146 13.93 5.75 17.15
N ALA A 147 13.87 4.67 16.37
CA ALA A 147 14.95 4.24 15.48
C ALA A 147 15.23 5.23 14.33
N LEU A 148 14.20 5.94 13.88
CA LEU A 148 14.26 6.92 12.80
C LEU A 148 14.61 8.33 13.25
N ASN A 149 14.85 8.55 14.56
CA ASN A 149 15.16 9.86 15.12
C ASN A 149 16.17 10.66 14.24
N PRO A 150 15.73 11.74 13.57
CA PRO A 150 16.57 12.50 12.65
C PRO A 150 17.60 13.39 13.35
N TRP A 151 17.45 13.62 14.65
CA TRP A 151 18.33 14.47 15.44
C TRP A 151 19.57 13.74 15.98
N ASP A 152 19.67 12.42 15.81
CA ASP A 152 20.88 11.68 16.16
C ASP A 152 22.00 11.98 15.14
N LYS A 153 23.10 12.58 15.63
CA LYS A 153 24.25 12.97 14.82
C LYS A 153 24.90 11.80 14.09
N GLU A 154 24.73 10.57 14.59
CA GLU A 154 25.26 9.35 13.95
C GLU A 154 24.62 9.07 12.57
N TYR A 155 23.46 9.69 12.29
CA TYR A 155 22.70 9.52 11.05
C TYR A 155 22.62 10.79 10.21
N TYR A 156 23.45 11.79 10.51
CA TYR A 156 23.53 12.98 9.66
C TYR A 156 24.04 12.60 8.27
N GLN A 157 23.53 13.30 7.27
CA GLN A 157 23.77 13.00 5.85
C GLN A 157 25.06 13.68 5.38
N PRO A 158 26.15 12.92 5.13
CA PRO A 158 27.42 13.50 4.71
C PRO A 158 27.38 14.02 3.27
N ASP A 159 26.61 13.38 2.38
CA ASP A 159 26.61 13.70 0.95
C ASP A 159 25.71 14.93 0.67
N PRO A 160 26.26 16.04 0.16
CA PRO A 160 25.50 17.24 -0.16
C PRO A 160 24.56 17.08 -1.35
N ALA A 161 24.60 15.96 -2.09
CA ALA A 161 23.62 15.67 -3.14
C ALA A 161 22.22 15.40 -2.55
N TYR A 162 22.14 14.82 -1.35
CA TYR A 162 20.87 14.57 -0.67
C TYR A 162 20.33 15.83 0.03
N ALA A 163 19.08 15.75 0.44
CA ALA A 163 18.38 16.81 1.15
C ALA A 163 18.87 16.83 2.60
N ARG A 164 19.56 17.91 2.97
CA ARG A 164 20.08 18.09 4.32
C ARG A 164 20.06 19.55 4.76
N THR A 165 19.99 19.76 6.07
CA THR A 165 20.18 21.10 6.63
C THR A 165 21.66 21.53 6.55
N LYS A 166 21.94 22.80 6.89
CA LYS A 166 23.32 23.30 6.99
C LYS A 166 24.16 22.53 8.03
N THR A 167 23.53 22.00 9.08
CA THR A 167 24.20 21.22 10.12
C THR A 167 24.41 19.76 9.75
N GLY A 168 23.88 19.30 8.60
CA GLY A 168 23.97 17.92 8.13
C GLY A 168 22.78 17.03 8.50
N LEU A 169 21.75 17.55 9.17
CA LEU A 169 20.54 16.78 9.48
C LEU A 169 19.88 16.29 8.18
N ASP A 170 19.61 14.97 8.11
CA ASP A 170 19.06 14.30 6.94
C ASP A 170 17.54 14.55 6.83
N LEU A 171 17.11 15.26 5.79
CA LEU A 171 15.70 15.59 5.57
C LEU A 171 14.90 14.40 4.99
N GLU A 172 15.56 13.45 4.31
CA GLU A 172 14.91 12.19 3.90
C GLU A 172 14.56 11.37 5.14
N ARG A 173 15.50 11.23 6.08
CA ARG A 173 15.22 10.59 7.38
C ARG A 173 14.13 11.33 8.15
N ALA A 174 14.14 12.66 8.15
CA ALA A 174 13.10 13.44 8.80
C ALA A 174 11.71 13.21 8.16
N ALA A 175 11.64 13.00 6.84
CA ALA A 175 10.40 12.62 6.17
C ALA A 175 9.92 11.23 6.62
N PHE A 176 10.80 10.23 6.62
CA PHE A 176 10.49 8.88 7.15
C PHE A 176 10.01 8.93 8.61
N PHE A 177 10.71 9.69 9.46
CA PHE A 177 10.34 9.90 10.86
C PHE A 177 8.95 10.55 10.99
N THR A 178 8.71 11.62 10.23
CA THR A 178 7.44 12.34 10.24
C THR A 178 6.28 11.42 9.86
N THR A 179 6.42 10.66 8.77
CA THR A 179 5.40 9.70 8.33
C THR A 179 5.19 8.58 9.35
N ALA A 180 6.26 8.06 9.97
CA ALA A 180 6.13 7.03 11.00
C ALA A 180 5.37 7.55 12.25
N VAL A 181 5.72 8.74 12.74
CA VAL A 181 5.05 9.37 13.89
C VAL A 181 3.58 9.61 13.60
N THR A 182 3.27 10.21 12.45
CA THR A 182 1.88 10.49 12.09
C THR A 182 1.08 9.21 11.86
N THR A 183 1.69 8.13 11.36
CA THR A 183 1.06 6.80 11.25
C THR A 183 0.68 6.24 12.62
N VAL A 184 1.61 6.30 13.59
CA VAL A 184 1.33 5.83 14.97
C VAL A 184 0.21 6.64 15.61
N ILE A 185 0.23 7.98 15.46
CA ILE A 185 -0.85 8.84 15.99
C ILE A 185 -2.19 8.52 15.30
N SER A 186 -2.19 8.37 13.98
CA SER A 186 -3.40 8.08 13.19
C SER A 186 -3.93 6.66 13.40
N ALA A 187 -3.11 5.71 13.86
CA ALA A 187 -3.58 4.41 14.30
C ALA A 187 -4.46 4.51 15.56
N ILE A 188 -4.20 5.48 16.45
CA ILE A 188 -5.01 5.73 17.65
C ILE A 188 -6.44 6.15 17.27
N PHE A 189 -6.62 6.89 16.17
CA PHE A 189 -7.94 7.27 15.66
C PHE A 189 -8.81 6.05 15.29
N GLY A 190 -8.22 4.94 14.85
CA GLY A 190 -8.96 3.69 14.64
C GLY A 190 -9.13 2.91 15.95
N ALA A 191 -8.09 2.90 16.79
CA ALA A 191 -8.08 2.13 18.03
C ALA A 191 -9.07 2.66 19.09
N VAL A 192 -9.28 3.98 19.17
CA VAL A 192 -10.21 4.59 20.13
C VAL A 192 -11.65 4.11 19.87
N PRO A 193 -12.27 4.31 18.70
CA PRO A 193 -13.58 3.72 18.39
C PRO A 193 -13.60 2.20 18.59
N GLY A 194 -12.55 1.49 18.18
CA GLY A 194 -12.43 0.05 18.36
C GLY A 194 -12.52 -0.40 19.82
N SER A 195 -12.04 0.41 20.76
CA SER A 195 -12.12 0.11 22.20
C SER A 195 -13.54 0.22 22.78
N PHE A 196 -14.48 0.84 22.06
CA PHE A 196 -15.89 0.96 22.43
C PHE A 196 -16.79 -0.08 21.77
N PHE A 197 -16.25 -1.02 20.98
CA PHE A 197 -17.08 -2.06 20.36
C PHE A 197 -17.89 -2.85 21.41
N GLY A 198 -19.21 -2.90 21.23
CA GLY A 198 -20.13 -3.53 22.19
C GLY A 198 -20.41 -2.70 23.45
N ASN A 199 -19.87 -1.47 23.53
CA ASN A 199 -20.11 -0.49 24.59
C ASN A 199 -20.51 0.86 23.98
N GLY A 200 -21.66 0.89 23.31
CA GLY A 200 -22.21 2.09 22.66
C GLY A 200 -21.62 2.41 21.28
N PHE A 201 -20.77 1.54 20.74
CA PHE A 201 -20.28 1.62 19.36
C PHE A 201 -20.50 0.28 18.64
N GLU A 202 -21.09 0.37 17.44
CA GLU A 202 -21.38 -0.76 16.58
C GLU A 202 -20.56 -0.70 15.29
N VAL A 203 -20.41 -1.85 14.65
CA VAL A 203 -19.70 -1.94 13.38
C VAL A 203 -20.51 -1.29 12.27
N PHE A 204 -19.83 -0.57 11.38
CA PHE A 204 -20.42 0.01 10.19
C PHE A 204 -19.38 0.08 9.06
N LEU A 205 -19.84 0.17 7.82
CA LEU A 205 -19.00 0.55 6.69
C LEU A 205 -19.10 2.06 6.44
N ALA A 206 -17.95 2.73 6.28
CA ALA A 206 -17.89 4.20 6.17
C ALA A 206 -18.77 4.73 5.03
N GLU A 207 -18.84 4.00 3.92
CA GLU A 207 -19.65 4.36 2.76
C GLU A 207 -21.18 4.25 3.00
N ASN A 208 -21.62 3.58 4.07
CA ASN A 208 -23.04 3.46 4.42
C ASN A 208 -23.58 4.68 5.16
N ILE A 209 -22.71 5.45 5.83
CA ILE A 209 -23.12 6.58 6.68
C ILE A 209 -22.91 7.95 6.03
N ILE A 210 -22.45 7.99 4.77
CA ILE A 210 -22.01 9.20 4.06
C ILE A 210 -23.07 10.31 4.04
N ARG A 211 -24.35 9.94 3.81
CA ARG A 211 -25.50 10.85 3.73
C ARG A 211 -26.20 11.09 5.06
N LEU A 212 -25.73 10.49 6.16
CA LEU A 212 -26.28 10.79 7.47
C LEU A 212 -26.01 12.28 7.80
N PRO A 213 -27.06 13.06 8.15
CA PRO A 213 -26.91 14.49 8.39
C PRO A 213 -26.09 14.79 9.65
N HIS A 214 -26.08 13.84 10.60
CA HIS A 214 -25.30 13.92 11.82
C HIS A 214 -24.52 12.62 11.98
N LYS A 215 -23.23 12.75 12.29
CA LYS A 215 -22.35 11.64 12.62
C LYS A 215 -21.74 11.91 13.99
N THR A 216 -21.57 10.85 14.75
CA THR A 216 -20.88 10.87 16.03
C THR A 216 -19.38 11.11 15.83
N THR A 217 -18.71 11.56 16.89
CA THR A 217 -17.25 11.73 16.89
C THR A 217 -16.54 10.41 16.57
N MET A 218 -17.06 9.26 17.02
CA MET A 218 -16.48 7.95 16.74
C MET A 218 -16.60 7.56 15.27
N GLU A 219 -17.75 7.84 14.64
CA GLU A 219 -17.94 7.62 13.21
C GLU A 219 -17.00 8.50 12.36
N TYR A 220 -16.88 9.79 12.70
CA TYR A 220 -15.91 10.68 12.06
C TYR A 220 -14.46 10.19 12.25
N SER A 221 -14.12 9.66 13.42
CA SER A 221 -12.80 9.12 13.72
C SER A 221 -12.45 7.92 12.82
N VAL A 222 -13.40 7.00 12.61
CA VAL A 222 -13.23 5.86 11.69
C VAL A 222 -13.10 6.31 10.24
N ILE A 223 -13.92 7.26 9.78
CA ILE A 223 -13.81 7.83 8.43
C ILE A 223 -12.42 8.43 8.23
N GLY A 224 -11.97 9.27 9.17
CA GLY A 224 -10.65 9.87 9.14
C GLY A 224 -9.52 8.84 9.12
N HIS A 225 -9.60 7.84 10.01
CA HIS A 225 -8.64 6.73 10.09
C HIS A 225 -8.50 5.98 8.76
N LEU A 226 -9.63 5.60 8.14
CA LEU A 226 -9.63 4.89 6.86
C LEU A 226 -8.87 5.65 5.78
N HIS A 227 -9.10 6.96 5.67
CA HIS A 227 -8.48 7.80 4.64
C HIS A 227 -6.98 7.97 4.89
N ILE A 228 -6.60 8.29 6.13
CA ILE A 228 -5.22 8.67 6.43
C ILE A 228 -4.26 7.49 6.42
N MET A 229 -4.70 6.31 6.84
CA MET A 229 -3.80 5.15 6.90
C MET A 229 -3.31 4.75 5.51
N LEU A 230 -4.22 4.70 4.52
CA LEU A 230 -3.82 4.34 3.16
C LEU A 230 -2.97 5.44 2.50
N ALA A 231 -3.28 6.71 2.76
CA ALA A 231 -2.45 7.83 2.29
C ALA A 231 -1.03 7.80 2.90
N LEU A 232 -0.89 7.42 4.18
CA LEU A 232 0.41 7.32 4.83
C LEU A 232 1.23 6.13 4.35
N ILE A 233 0.60 4.99 4.06
CA ILE A 233 1.23 3.87 3.36
C ILE A 233 1.72 4.35 1.97
N ALA A 234 0.91 5.08 1.21
CA ALA A 234 1.32 5.65 -0.09
C ALA A 234 2.51 6.62 0.01
N ILE A 235 2.54 7.49 1.03
CA ILE A 235 3.67 8.38 1.30
C ILE A 235 4.92 7.56 1.66
N MET A 236 4.76 6.55 2.52
CA MET A 236 5.86 5.72 2.99
C MET A 236 6.49 4.92 1.84
N ILE A 237 5.68 4.25 1.01
CA ILE A 237 6.20 3.55 -0.17
C ILE A 237 6.86 4.53 -1.15
N THR A 238 6.37 5.76 -1.29
CA THR A 238 7.03 6.78 -2.12
C THR A 238 8.43 7.11 -1.63
N LEU A 239 8.60 7.28 -0.31
CA LEU A 239 9.93 7.48 0.31
C LEU A 239 10.84 6.25 0.11
N ILE A 240 10.29 5.04 0.29
CA ILE A 240 11.02 3.78 0.08
C ILE A 240 11.52 3.67 -1.37
N ILE A 241 10.67 3.96 -2.35
CA ILE A 241 11.02 3.92 -3.77
C ILE A 241 12.04 5.01 -4.10
N GLY A 242 11.89 6.21 -3.54
CA GLY A 242 12.89 7.28 -3.67
C GLY A 242 14.26 6.83 -3.20
N ARG A 243 14.34 6.22 -2.02
CA ARG A 243 15.58 5.68 -1.46
C ARG A 243 16.15 4.54 -2.31
N TRP A 244 15.32 3.60 -2.75
CA TRP A 244 15.73 2.46 -3.57
C TRP A 244 16.26 2.86 -4.95
N LEU A 245 15.67 3.90 -5.56
CA LEU A 245 16.14 4.39 -6.86
C LEU A 245 17.37 5.29 -6.77
N ASP A 246 17.84 5.61 -5.55
CA ASP A 246 18.91 6.56 -5.24
C ASP A 246 18.56 8.02 -5.60
N PHE A 247 17.35 8.45 -5.20
CA PHE A 247 16.85 9.80 -5.48
C PHE A 247 17.69 10.87 -4.79
N LYS A 248 18.37 11.71 -5.57
CA LYS A 248 19.23 12.80 -5.06
C LYS A 248 19.31 13.98 -6.02
N GLY A 249 19.88 15.09 -5.56
CA GLY A 249 20.05 16.33 -6.32
C GLY A 249 18.97 17.38 -6.01
N ALA A 250 18.77 18.32 -6.94
CA ALA A 250 17.88 19.48 -6.73
C ALA A 250 16.42 19.07 -6.46
N TRP A 251 15.91 18.11 -7.24
CA TRP A 251 14.56 17.57 -7.06
C TRP A 251 14.36 16.92 -5.69
N HIS A 252 15.34 16.16 -5.21
CA HIS A 252 15.30 15.54 -3.88
C HIS A 252 15.31 16.59 -2.75
N LYS A 253 16.15 17.64 -2.89
CA LYS A 253 16.24 18.75 -1.94
C LYS A 253 14.94 19.54 -1.82
N ALA A 254 14.18 19.67 -2.91
CA ALA A 254 12.85 20.28 -2.89
C ALA A 254 11.78 19.31 -2.38
N ALA A 255 11.86 18.03 -2.74
CA ALA A 255 10.87 17.02 -2.41
C ALA A 255 10.78 16.72 -0.91
N MET A 256 11.91 16.57 -0.20
CA MET A 256 11.89 16.15 1.21
C MET A 256 11.16 17.15 2.14
N PRO A 257 11.41 18.48 2.07
CA PRO A 257 10.62 19.45 2.83
C PRO A 257 9.13 19.44 2.49
N LEU A 258 8.79 19.29 1.20
CA LEU A 258 7.39 19.22 0.74
C LEU A 258 6.70 17.96 1.27
N MET A 259 7.40 16.82 1.30
CA MET A 259 6.86 15.58 1.86
C MET A 259 6.60 15.70 3.36
N ILE A 260 7.53 16.30 4.11
CA ILE A 260 7.35 16.57 5.56
C ILE A 260 6.14 17.48 5.78
N LEU A 261 6.10 18.63 5.08
CA LEU A 261 5.02 19.60 5.21
C LEU A 261 3.67 18.98 4.83
N GLY A 262 3.60 18.33 3.67
CA GLY A 262 2.38 17.72 3.17
C GLY A 262 1.87 16.63 4.10
N CYS A 263 2.76 15.77 4.60
CA CYS A 263 2.41 14.75 5.59
C CYS A 263 1.84 15.36 6.87
N ILE A 264 2.46 16.40 7.43
CA ILE A 264 1.95 17.06 8.64
C ILE A 264 0.58 17.69 8.42
N VAL A 265 0.43 18.49 7.37
CA VAL A 265 -0.82 19.24 7.09
C VAL A 265 -1.96 18.27 6.77
N LEU A 266 -1.68 17.22 5.98
CA LEU A 266 -2.66 16.18 5.66
C LEU A 266 -3.21 15.54 6.94
N ASN A 267 -2.32 15.15 7.86
CA ASN A 267 -2.73 14.55 9.13
C ASN A 267 -3.49 15.51 10.03
N LEU A 268 -3.06 16.78 10.14
CA LEU A 268 -3.79 17.78 10.92
C LEU A 268 -5.22 17.98 10.40
N GLY A 269 -5.41 17.95 9.08
CA GLY A 269 -6.73 17.99 8.47
C GLY A 269 -7.59 16.80 8.86
N VAL A 270 -7.03 15.58 8.79
CA VAL A 270 -7.75 14.37 9.23
C VAL A 270 -8.05 14.39 10.72
N TRP A 271 -7.09 14.76 11.58
CA TRP A 271 -7.34 14.83 13.01
C TRP A 271 -8.35 15.91 13.37
N GLY A 272 -8.47 16.95 12.52
CA GLY A 272 -9.48 17.99 12.65
C GLY A 272 -10.92 17.51 12.46
N VAL A 273 -11.17 16.37 11.80
CA VAL A 273 -12.54 15.88 11.51
C VAL A 273 -13.34 15.52 12.77
N VAL A 274 -12.67 15.26 13.90
CA VAL A 274 -13.31 14.96 15.19
C VAL A 274 -13.39 16.18 16.11
N THR A 275 -13.09 17.36 15.59
CA THR A 275 -13.00 18.63 16.33
C THR A 275 -13.89 19.70 15.69
N PRO A 276 -14.01 20.90 16.28
CA PRO A 276 -14.70 22.03 15.62
C PRO A 276 -14.12 22.46 14.26
N LEU A 277 -12.97 21.89 13.84
CA LEU A 277 -12.39 22.12 12.51
C LEU A 277 -13.03 21.26 11.41
N GLU A 278 -13.95 20.34 11.73
CA GLU A 278 -14.63 19.46 10.76
C GLU A 278 -15.13 20.17 9.48
N PRO A 279 -15.75 21.37 9.54
CA PRO A 279 -16.26 22.05 8.35
C PRO A 279 -15.18 22.44 7.33
N ILE A 280 -13.93 22.60 7.78
CA ILE A 280 -12.78 22.97 6.93
C ILE A 280 -11.74 21.85 6.82
N ALA A 281 -11.95 20.72 7.50
CA ALA A 281 -10.99 19.62 7.58
C ALA A 281 -10.61 19.08 6.19
N HIS A 282 -11.59 18.90 5.30
CA HIS A 282 -11.36 18.47 3.92
C HIS A 282 -10.50 19.45 3.12
N MET A 283 -10.68 20.76 3.30
CA MET A 283 -9.83 21.77 2.66
C MET A 283 -8.38 21.64 3.12
N ILE A 284 -8.15 21.45 4.43
CA ILE A 284 -6.81 21.24 5.01
C ILE A 284 -6.18 19.96 4.43
N ILE A 285 -6.95 18.87 4.33
CA ILE A 285 -6.51 17.60 3.72
C ILE A 285 -6.01 17.83 2.29
N TYR A 286 -6.76 18.56 1.44
CA TYR A 286 -6.34 18.83 0.06
C TYR A 286 -5.11 19.74 -0.03
N VAL A 287 -5.05 20.77 0.80
CA VAL A 287 -3.88 21.65 0.90
C VAL A 287 -2.66 20.86 1.37
N GLY A 288 -2.83 19.88 2.26
CA GLY A 288 -1.75 18.99 2.72
C GLY A 288 -1.34 17.92 1.71
N ALA A 289 -2.28 17.35 0.96
CA ALA A 289 -1.97 16.36 -0.08
C ALA A 289 -1.13 16.96 -1.21
N THR A 290 -1.36 18.23 -1.56
CA THR A 290 -0.72 18.90 -2.70
C THR A 290 0.82 18.92 -2.61
N PRO A 291 1.46 19.34 -1.49
CA PRO A 291 2.91 19.23 -1.33
C PRO A 291 3.46 17.80 -1.46
N SER A 292 2.79 16.80 -0.89
CA SER A 292 3.22 15.40 -0.98
C SER A 292 3.14 14.89 -2.43
N MET A 293 2.08 15.23 -3.15
CA MET A 293 1.93 14.91 -4.57
C MET A 293 2.99 15.60 -5.43
N LEU A 294 3.32 16.86 -5.12
CA LEU A 294 4.40 17.59 -5.81
C LEU A 294 5.77 16.96 -5.52
N ALA A 295 6.02 16.50 -4.30
CA ALA A 295 7.23 15.75 -3.95
C ALA A 295 7.34 14.43 -4.74
N ALA A 296 6.23 13.70 -4.89
CA ALA A 296 6.17 12.49 -5.72
C ALA A 296 6.39 12.79 -7.21
N LEU A 297 5.87 13.91 -7.72
CA LEU A 297 6.13 14.38 -9.08
C LEU A 297 7.62 14.67 -9.31
N PHE A 298 8.32 15.25 -8.34
CA PHE A 298 9.76 15.48 -8.44
C PHE A 298 10.56 14.17 -8.50
N LEU A 299 10.16 13.15 -7.75
CA LEU A 299 10.72 11.81 -7.86
C LEU A 299 10.51 11.23 -9.27
N LEU A 300 9.30 11.37 -9.83
CA LEU A 300 8.98 10.92 -11.19
C LEU A 300 9.86 11.61 -12.24
N ILE A 301 9.90 12.95 -12.23
CA ILE A 301 10.68 13.74 -13.20
C ILE A 301 12.15 13.33 -13.14
N TRP A 302 12.69 13.18 -11.93
CA TRP A 302 14.05 12.76 -11.74
C TRP A 302 14.31 11.33 -12.22
N SER A 303 13.44 10.38 -11.84
CA SER A 303 13.56 8.96 -12.19
C SER A 303 13.53 8.76 -13.70
N TRP A 304 12.59 9.39 -14.40
CA TRP A 304 12.46 9.28 -15.85
C TRP A 304 13.64 9.94 -16.56
N GLY A 305 14.11 11.08 -16.06
CA GLY A 305 15.33 11.71 -16.54
C GLY A 305 16.56 10.82 -16.39
N LYS A 306 16.70 10.13 -15.26
CA LYS A 306 17.77 9.15 -14.99
C LYS A 306 17.71 7.99 -15.99
N LEU A 307 16.55 7.34 -16.13
CA LEU A 307 16.35 6.21 -17.05
C LEU A 307 16.66 6.58 -18.50
N ILE A 308 16.19 7.74 -18.96
CA ILE A 308 16.48 8.24 -20.31
C ILE A 308 17.99 8.46 -20.46
N LYS A 309 18.62 9.20 -19.54
CA LYS A 309 20.04 9.55 -19.62
C LYS A 309 20.93 8.31 -19.65
N GLU A 310 20.69 7.35 -18.77
CA GLU A 310 21.44 6.09 -18.70
C GLU A 310 21.17 5.22 -19.93
N GLY A 311 19.91 5.08 -20.32
CA GLY A 311 19.50 4.26 -21.46
C GLY A 311 19.99 4.78 -22.81
N THR A 312 20.25 6.09 -22.93
CA THR A 312 20.78 6.72 -24.14
C THR A 312 22.25 7.13 -24.03
N ALA A 313 22.99 6.73 -23.01
CA ALA A 313 24.38 7.18 -22.78
C ALA A 313 25.35 6.85 -23.93
N HIS A 314 25.02 5.86 -24.75
CA HIS A 314 25.77 5.45 -25.94
C HIS A 314 25.48 6.31 -27.19
N LEU A 315 24.53 7.26 -27.10
CA LEU A 315 24.10 8.12 -28.20
C LEU A 315 24.51 9.57 -27.92
N ALA A 316 25.17 10.23 -28.88
CA ALA A 316 25.58 11.62 -28.72
C ALA A 316 24.39 12.61 -28.69
N LYS A 317 23.37 12.36 -29.52
CA LYS A 317 22.13 13.13 -29.59
C LYS A 317 20.93 12.20 -29.79
N PRO A 318 20.36 11.65 -28.71
CA PRO A 318 19.23 10.74 -28.82
C PRO A 318 17.97 11.45 -29.34
N THR A 319 17.29 10.82 -30.30
CA THR A 319 16.00 11.28 -30.81
C THR A 319 14.89 11.09 -29.78
N PHE A 320 13.73 11.71 -30.00
CA PHE A 320 12.58 11.56 -29.12
C PHE A 320 12.17 10.09 -28.91
N LEU A 321 12.07 9.31 -30.00
CA LEU A 321 11.72 7.89 -29.92
C LEU A 321 12.78 7.06 -29.19
N GLN A 322 14.06 7.39 -29.34
CA GLN A 322 15.14 6.73 -28.59
C GLN A 322 15.06 7.02 -27.09
N LYS A 323 14.66 8.24 -26.71
CA LYS A 323 14.41 8.59 -25.30
C LYS A 323 13.21 7.83 -24.73
N LEU A 324 12.10 7.75 -25.47
CA LEU A 324 10.95 6.95 -25.05
C LEU A 324 11.30 5.46 -24.92
N GLY A 325 12.04 4.91 -25.89
CA GLY A 325 12.53 3.53 -25.83
C GLY A 325 13.45 3.28 -24.63
N ALA A 326 14.31 4.25 -24.27
CA ALA A 326 15.16 4.17 -23.09
C ALA A 326 14.37 4.21 -21.78
N LEU A 327 13.37 5.11 -21.69
CA LEU A 327 12.49 5.23 -20.54
C LEU A 327 11.73 3.92 -20.25
N ALA A 328 11.16 3.33 -21.30
CA ALA A 328 10.37 2.11 -21.22
C ALA A 328 11.24 0.83 -21.17
N ARG A 329 12.57 0.94 -21.23
CA ARG A 329 13.43 -0.23 -21.36
C ARG A 329 13.39 -1.15 -20.15
N ASP A 330 13.27 -0.62 -18.93
CA ASP A 330 13.23 -1.42 -17.71
C ASP A 330 11.89 -1.21 -16.97
N PRO A 331 10.90 -2.09 -17.17
CA PRO A 331 9.57 -1.89 -16.59
C PRO A 331 9.58 -1.98 -15.06
N LEU A 332 10.58 -2.60 -14.44
CA LEU A 332 10.65 -2.66 -12.97
C LEU A 332 11.12 -1.34 -12.35
N LYS A 333 11.97 -0.57 -13.05
CA LYS A 333 12.42 0.75 -12.59
C LYS A 333 11.47 1.86 -13.04
N PHE A 334 10.82 1.69 -14.19
CA PHE A 334 9.81 2.61 -14.71
C PHE A 334 8.45 2.46 -13.99
N GLY A 335 8.02 1.22 -13.75
CA GLY A 335 6.69 0.87 -13.25
C GLY A 335 6.26 1.61 -11.98
N PRO A 336 7.10 1.71 -10.92
CA PRO A 336 6.73 2.40 -9.69
C PRO A 336 6.33 3.87 -9.88
N THR A 337 7.13 4.64 -10.63
CA THR A 337 6.86 6.05 -10.87
C THR A 337 5.77 6.25 -11.93
N TRP A 338 5.58 5.29 -12.84
CA TRP A 338 4.41 5.23 -13.70
C TRP A 338 3.12 5.03 -12.90
N GLN A 339 3.08 4.07 -11.97
CA GLN A 339 1.92 3.83 -11.11
C GLN A 339 1.59 5.04 -10.23
N MET A 340 2.61 5.76 -9.73
CA MET A 340 2.40 7.04 -9.03
C MET A 340 1.76 8.11 -9.92
N LEU A 341 2.13 8.16 -11.21
CA LEU A 341 1.47 9.05 -12.17
C LEU A 341 0.03 8.58 -12.43
N PHE A 342 -0.13 7.30 -12.70
CA PHE A 342 -1.38 6.66 -13.07
C PHE A 342 -2.45 6.78 -11.98
N MET A 343 -2.04 6.75 -10.71
CA MET A 343 -2.88 7.07 -9.55
C MET A 343 -3.61 8.40 -9.68
N ASN A 344 -3.04 9.41 -10.34
CA ASN A 344 -3.74 10.69 -10.53
C ASN A 344 -4.94 10.56 -11.46
N PHE A 345 -4.91 9.62 -12.40
CA PHE A 345 -6.02 9.41 -13.34
C PHE A 345 -7.11 8.50 -12.78
N THR A 346 -6.77 7.64 -11.81
CA THR A 346 -7.69 6.61 -11.29
C THR A 346 -8.17 6.85 -9.87
N THR A 347 -7.41 7.60 -9.06
CA THR A 347 -7.73 7.88 -7.66
C THR A 347 -7.70 9.37 -7.36
N SER A 348 -6.54 10.04 -7.43
CA SER A 348 -6.41 11.39 -6.87
C SER A 348 -7.20 12.44 -7.65
N GLY A 349 -7.09 12.44 -8.98
CA GLY A 349 -7.84 13.37 -9.82
C GLY A 349 -9.34 13.12 -9.78
N ILE A 350 -9.76 11.85 -9.74
CA ILE A 350 -11.15 11.45 -9.57
C ILE A 350 -11.68 11.92 -8.20
N GLY A 351 -10.97 11.63 -7.11
CA GLY A 351 -11.37 12.04 -5.77
C GLY A 351 -11.45 13.57 -5.61
N ILE A 352 -10.52 14.32 -6.19
CA ILE A 352 -10.58 15.80 -6.20
C ILE A 352 -11.78 16.28 -7.00
N PHE A 353 -12.04 15.72 -8.18
CA PHE A 353 -13.21 16.04 -8.99
C PHE A 353 -14.50 15.76 -8.23
N MET A 354 -14.59 14.58 -7.60
CA MET A 354 -15.72 14.17 -6.77
C MET A 354 -15.97 15.16 -5.64
N ALA A 355 -14.92 15.52 -4.92
CA ALA A 355 -15.02 16.44 -3.80
C ALA A 355 -15.49 17.84 -4.20
N ILE A 356 -14.97 18.37 -5.32
CA ILE A 356 -15.38 19.69 -5.83
C ILE A 356 -16.83 19.67 -6.33
N LYS A 357 -17.29 18.54 -6.86
CA LYS A 357 -18.63 18.39 -7.45
C LYS A 357 -19.59 17.57 -6.62
N LEU A 358 -19.27 17.37 -5.33
CA LEU A 358 -20.00 16.46 -4.45
C LEU A 358 -21.48 16.84 -4.35
N ASP A 359 -21.76 18.11 -4.01
CA ASP A 359 -23.12 18.64 -3.87
C ASP A 359 -23.81 18.88 -5.23
N ASP A 360 -23.03 19.26 -6.24
CA ASP A 360 -23.53 19.64 -7.57
C ASP A 360 -23.95 18.43 -8.43
N ILE A 361 -23.30 17.29 -8.26
CA ILE A 361 -23.44 16.12 -9.14
C ILE A 361 -23.74 14.85 -8.32
N PHE A 362 -22.82 14.46 -7.45
CA PHE A 362 -22.81 13.11 -6.88
C PHE A 362 -23.89 12.88 -5.82
N ARG A 363 -24.19 13.89 -5.00
CA ARG A 363 -25.29 13.83 -4.01
C ARG A 363 -26.68 13.83 -4.65
N LEU A 364 -26.78 14.30 -5.90
CA LEU A 364 -28.03 14.26 -6.67
C LEU A 364 -28.30 12.86 -7.27
N TRP A 365 -27.27 12.04 -7.43
CA TRP A 365 -27.41 10.67 -7.91
C TRP A 365 -27.97 9.72 -6.85
N PRO A 366 -28.49 8.54 -7.26
CA PRO A 366 -28.82 7.48 -6.32
C PRO A 366 -27.64 7.16 -5.41
N ALA A 367 -27.88 6.96 -4.11
CA ALA A 367 -26.84 6.73 -3.09
C ALA A 367 -25.90 5.57 -3.45
N ARG A 368 -26.39 4.59 -4.21
CA ARG A 368 -25.58 3.48 -4.72
C ARG A 368 -24.40 3.95 -5.57
N GLU A 369 -24.58 4.96 -6.43
CA GLU A 369 -23.53 5.41 -7.35
C GLU A 369 -22.41 6.14 -6.60
N GLU A 370 -22.78 7.03 -5.68
CA GLU A 370 -21.84 7.68 -4.76
C GLU A 370 -21.07 6.63 -3.93
N ARG A 371 -21.77 5.59 -3.45
CA ARG A 371 -21.17 4.49 -2.69
C ARG A 371 -20.16 3.67 -3.50
N ILE A 372 -20.44 3.41 -4.79
CA ILE A 372 -19.52 2.68 -5.69
C ILE A 372 -18.22 3.46 -5.83
N GLU A 373 -18.30 4.74 -6.15
CA GLU A 373 -17.14 5.61 -6.31
C GLU A 373 -16.35 5.72 -5.01
N LEU A 374 -17.03 6.00 -3.88
CA LEU A 374 -16.37 6.13 -2.59
C LEU A 374 -15.65 4.87 -2.15
N THR A 375 -16.19 3.70 -2.49
CA THR A 375 -15.54 2.42 -2.16
C THR A 375 -14.38 2.17 -3.10
N GLY A 376 -14.59 2.28 -4.40
CA GLY A 376 -13.66 1.73 -5.39
C GLY A 376 -12.37 2.53 -5.57
N HIS A 377 -12.38 3.86 -5.41
CA HIS A 377 -11.15 4.64 -5.53
C HIS A 377 -10.09 4.30 -4.45
N TRP A 378 -10.50 3.96 -3.23
CA TRP A 378 -9.59 3.48 -2.19
C TRP A 378 -9.05 2.08 -2.50
N HIS A 379 -9.88 1.21 -3.09
CA HIS A 379 -9.43 -0.10 -3.55
C HIS A 379 -8.41 0.05 -4.67
N ALA A 380 -8.63 0.97 -5.61
CA ALA A 380 -7.67 1.31 -6.66
C ALA A 380 -6.33 1.78 -6.07
N LEU A 381 -6.35 2.68 -5.08
CA LEU A 381 -5.13 3.12 -4.39
C LEU A 381 -4.38 1.94 -3.73
N SER A 382 -5.10 1.06 -3.04
CA SER A 382 -4.49 -0.12 -2.40
C SER A 382 -3.86 -1.07 -3.43
N ALA A 383 -4.50 -1.25 -4.58
CA ALA A 383 -3.98 -2.05 -5.68
C ALA A 383 -2.73 -1.41 -6.31
N ILE A 384 -2.70 -0.08 -6.46
CA ILE A 384 -1.54 0.69 -6.92
C ILE A 384 -0.35 0.52 -5.96
N ILE A 385 -0.58 0.60 -4.65
CA ILE A 385 0.47 0.36 -3.65
C ILE A 385 1.01 -1.07 -3.79
N ALA A 386 0.12 -2.06 -3.94
CA ALA A 386 0.51 -3.44 -4.15
C ALA A 386 1.35 -3.62 -5.43
N THR A 387 0.98 -3.00 -6.55
CA THR A 387 1.75 -3.10 -7.80
C THR A 387 3.12 -2.44 -7.68
N ILE A 388 3.22 -1.28 -7.00
CA ILE A 388 4.50 -0.63 -6.68
C ILE A 388 5.41 -1.57 -5.87
N ILE A 389 4.86 -2.23 -4.84
CA ILE A 389 5.60 -3.23 -4.04
C ILE A 389 6.04 -4.40 -4.92
N LEU A 390 5.19 -4.89 -5.82
CA LEU A 390 5.52 -6.00 -6.72
C LEU A 390 6.63 -5.65 -7.72
N PHE A 391 6.72 -4.41 -8.19
CA PHE A 391 7.85 -3.96 -9.02
C PHE A 391 9.16 -4.00 -8.26
N TYR A 392 9.18 -3.43 -7.05
CA TYR A 392 10.37 -3.45 -6.21
C TYR A 392 10.74 -4.89 -5.82
N TYR A 393 9.75 -5.71 -5.47
CA TYR A 393 9.96 -7.12 -5.17
C TYR A 393 10.56 -7.89 -6.37
N GLY A 394 10.06 -7.66 -7.59
CA GLY A 394 10.60 -8.25 -8.81
C GLY A 394 12.07 -7.90 -9.06
N ASP A 395 12.48 -6.67 -8.70
CA ASP A 395 13.88 -6.24 -8.77
C ASP A 395 14.70 -6.92 -7.67
N MET A 396 14.16 -6.96 -6.45
CA MET A 396 14.77 -7.50 -5.24
C MET A 396 15.08 -9.00 -5.35
N ILE A 397 14.20 -9.78 -5.99
CA ILE A 397 14.41 -11.20 -6.27
C ILE A 397 15.29 -11.43 -7.51
N GLY A 398 15.80 -10.36 -8.11
CA GLY A 398 16.84 -10.36 -9.14
C GLY A 398 16.38 -10.88 -10.50
N LEU A 399 15.14 -10.61 -10.93
CA LEU A 399 14.68 -10.99 -12.27
C LEU A 399 15.53 -10.31 -13.36
N LYS A 400 15.92 -11.06 -14.40
CA LYS A 400 16.81 -10.60 -15.49
C LYS A 400 16.23 -10.89 -16.87
N GLY A 401 16.72 -10.16 -17.88
CA GLY A 401 16.43 -10.42 -19.30
C GLY A 401 14.94 -10.38 -19.63
N LYS A 402 14.48 -11.33 -20.48
CA LYS A 402 13.09 -11.40 -20.94
C LYS A 402 12.08 -11.65 -19.82
N ILE A 403 12.45 -12.39 -18.77
CA ILE A 403 11.55 -12.66 -17.63
C ILE A 403 11.27 -11.37 -16.86
N ARG A 404 12.31 -10.53 -16.65
CA ARG A 404 12.15 -9.20 -16.05
C ARG A 404 11.19 -8.32 -16.86
N GLN A 405 11.35 -8.33 -18.18
CA GLN A 405 10.49 -7.58 -19.10
C GLN A 405 9.04 -8.07 -19.01
N LEU A 406 8.82 -9.37 -19.15
CA LEU A 406 7.49 -9.96 -19.12
C LEU A 406 6.79 -9.70 -17.78
N TYR A 407 7.48 -9.93 -16.66
CA TYR A 407 6.91 -9.70 -15.34
C TYR A 407 6.53 -8.23 -15.13
N GLY A 408 7.44 -7.29 -15.44
CA GLY A 408 7.15 -5.87 -15.25
C GLY A 408 6.04 -5.36 -16.18
N TRP A 409 6.10 -5.67 -17.47
CA TRP A 409 5.07 -5.23 -18.42
C TRP A 409 3.72 -5.91 -18.21
N ALA A 410 3.70 -7.17 -17.77
CA ALA A 410 2.46 -7.85 -17.39
C ALA A 410 1.81 -7.13 -16.20
N ILE A 411 2.57 -6.76 -15.16
CA ILE A 411 2.00 -5.98 -14.04
C ILE A 411 1.41 -4.67 -14.56
N ILE A 412 2.18 -3.87 -15.31
CA ILE A 412 1.71 -2.56 -15.84
C ILE A 412 0.42 -2.74 -16.64
N PHE A 413 0.43 -3.63 -17.64
CA PHE A 413 -0.72 -3.79 -18.53
C PHE A 413 -1.95 -4.30 -17.78
N LEU A 414 -1.80 -5.32 -16.93
CA LEU A 414 -2.90 -5.93 -16.20
C LEU A 414 -3.48 -4.99 -15.14
N SER A 415 -2.63 -4.26 -14.40
CA SER A 415 -3.08 -3.28 -13.42
C SER A 415 -3.78 -2.11 -14.10
N ASP A 416 -3.21 -1.56 -15.18
CA ASP A 416 -3.77 -0.39 -15.84
C ASP A 416 -5.10 -0.73 -16.55
N LEU A 417 -5.20 -1.94 -17.12
CA LEU A 417 -6.44 -2.46 -17.67
C LEU A 417 -7.53 -2.53 -16.61
N ALA A 418 -7.25 -3.16 -15.47
CA ALA A 418 -8.22 -3.30 -14.39
C ALA A 418 -8.62 -1.94 -13.80
N LEU A 419 -7.64 -1.15 -13.39
CA LEU A 419 -7.89 0.11 -12.69
C LEU A 419 -8.47 1.18 -13.60
N GLY A 420 -8.06 1.24 -14.87
CA GLY A 420 -8.70 2.08 -15.87
C GLY A 420 -10.16 1.69 -16.07
N ALA A 421 -10.47 0.39 -16.12
CA ALA A 421 -11.85 -0.09 -16.22
C ALA A 421 -12.68 0.21 -14.96
N VAL A 422 -12.10 0.07 -13.76
CA VAL A 422 -12.71 0.49 -12.49
C VAL A 422 -13.08 1.97 -12.54
N THR A 423 -12.15 2.84 -12.95
CA THR A 423 -12.41 4.29 -13.04
C THR A 423 -13.54 4.61 -14.00
N VAL A 424 -13.57 3.99 -15.18
CA VAL A 424 -14.68 4.18 -16.13
C VAL A 424 -16.00 3.67 -15.53
N PHE A 425 -15.97 2.57 -14.77
CA PHE A 425 -17.15 2.00 -14.12
C PHE A 425 -17.71 2.90 -13.00
N GLU A 426 -16.84 3.49 -12.19
CA GLU A 426 -17.20 4.43 -11.13
C GLU A 426 -17.81 5.71 -11.72
N MET A 427 -17.22 6.23 -12.80
CA MET A 427 -17.63 7.49 -13.41
C MET A 427 -18.72 7.35 -14.47
N LYS A 428 -19.22 6.13 -14.73
CA LYS A 428 -20.13 5.82 -15.87
C LYS A 428 -21.32 6.76 -15.98
N ARG A 429 -21.91 7.17 -14.85
CA ARG A 429 -23.11 8.02 -14.82
C ARG A 429 -22.88 9.45 -15.33
N LEU A 430 -21.62 9.87 -15.50
CA LEU A 430 -21.30 11.14 -16.15
C LEU A 430 -21.58 11.14 -17.66
N PHE A 431 -21.56 9.98 -18.31
CA PHE A 431 -21.57 9.90 -19.77
C PHE A 431 -22.49 8.81 -20.34
N ILE A 432 -23.11 7.96 -19.52
CA ILE A 432 -24.13 7.00 -19.96
C ILE A 432 -25.37 6.98 -19.06
N SER A 433 -26.53 6.82 -19.69
CA SER A 433 -27.82 6.71 -19.02
C SER A 433 -27.97 5.36 -18.30
N GLU A 434 -28.83 5.29 -17.27
CA GLU A 434 -28.99 4.08 -16.45
C GLU A 434 -29.61 2.94 -17.25
N ALA A 435 -30.50 3.29 -18.20
CA ALA A 435 -31.19 2.33 -19.05
C ALA A 435 -30.27 1.66 -20.07
N GLU A 436 -29.18 2.33 -20.48
CA GLU A 436 -28.32 1.88 -21.58
C GLU A 436 -26.95 1.38 -21.10
N GLN A 437 -26.63 1.51 -19.80
CA GLN A 437 -25.28 1.23 -19.29
C GLN A 437 -24.88 -0.25 -19.29
N GLN A 438 -25.83 -1.19 -19.33
CA GLN A 438 -25.54 -2.60 -19.05
C GLN A 438 -24.46 -3.22 -19.96
N PRO A 439 -24.44 -2.99 -21.29
CA PRO A 439 -23.36 -3.50 -22.15
C PRO A 439 -21.98 -2.96 -21.77
N LEU A 440 -21.90 -1.67 -21.42
CA LEU A 440 -20.66 -1.05 -20.94
C LEU A 440 -20.24 -1.67 -19.61
N VAL A 441 -21.16 -1.79 -18.65
CA VAL A 441 -20.89 -2.39 -17.33
C VAL A 441 -20.36 -3.81 -17.48
N ASN A 442 -20.99 -4.66 -18.30
CA ASN A 442 -20.53 -6.03 -18.54
C ASN A 442 -19.10 -6.06 -19.09
N MET A 443 -18.81 -5.22 -20.08
CA MET A 443 -17.49 -5.12 -20.68
C MET A 443 -16.42 -4.66 -19.67
N LEU A 444 -16.74 -3.65 -18.86
CA LEU A 444 -15.84 -3.15 -17.82
C LEU A 444 -15.59 -4.21 -16.73
N MET A 445 -16.62 -4.93 -16.29
CA MET A 445 -16.45 -6.02 -15.32
C MET A 445 -15.49 -7.08 -15.85
N TYR A 446 -15.61 -7.49 -17.12
CA TYR A 446 -14.65 -8.42 -17.72
C TYR A 446 -13.23 -7.87 -17.75
N MET A 447 -13.03 -6.58 -18.06
CA MET A 447 -11.70 -5.97 -18.03
C MET A 447 -11.11 -5.94 -16.62
N ILE A 448 -11.92 -5.63 -15.61
CA ILE A 448 -11.53 -5.61 -14.19
C ILE A 448 -11.11 -7.02 -13.77
N ASP A 449 -11.95 -8.03 -14.04
CA ASP A 449 -11.70 -9.42 -13.67
C ASP A 449 -10.49 -10.01 -14.38
N ILE A 450 -10.34 -9.73 -15.68
CA ILE A 450 -9.16 -10.17 -16.44
C ILE A 450 -7.91 -9.51 -15.87
N GLY A 451 -7.90 -8.19 -15.69
CA GLY A 451 -6.73 -7.49 -15.18
C GLY A 451 -6.33 -7.97 -13.77
N LEU A 452 -7.26 -7.98 -12.81
CA LEU A 452 -6.97 -8.42 -11.44
C LEU A 452 -6.72 -9.92 -11.35
N GLY A 453 -7.52 -10.74 -12.04
CA GLY A 453 -7.40 -12.20 -12.04
C GLY A 453 -6.05 -12.66 -12.60
N PHE A 454 -5.61 -12.11 -13.74
CA PHE A 454 -4.29 -12.44 -14.29
C PHE A 454 -3.14 -11.85 -13.48
N LEU A 455 -3.34 -10.73 -12.77
CA LEU A 455 -2.35 -10.23 -11.81
C LEU A 455 -2.15 -11.22 -10.66
N LEU A 456 -3.24 -11.82 -10.15
CA LEU A 456 -3.18 -12.87 -9.13
C LEU A 456 -2.55 -14.16 -9.67
N VAL A 457 -2.82 -14.54 -10.92
CA VAL A 457 -2.14 -15.68 -11.58
C VAL A 457 -0.64 -15.41 -11.69
N LEU A 458 -0.22 -14.20 -12.09
CA LEU A 458 1.18 -13.83 -12.13
C LEU A 458 1.84 -13.94 -10.75
N LEU A 459 1.17 -13.42 -9.72
CA LEU A 459 1.63 -13.55 -8.33
C LEU A 459 1.75 -15.02 -7.91
N ALA A 460 0.75 -15.85 -8.23
CA ALA A 460 0.77 -17.29 -7.95
C ALA A 460 1.94 -18.00 -8.64
N ILE A 461 2.22 -17.70 -9.90
CA ILE A 461 3.37 -18.23 -10.64
C ILE A 461 4.68 -17.87 -9.91
N VAL A 462 4.83 -16.61 -9.48
CA VAL A 462 6.01 -16.19 -8.72
C VAL A 462 6.08 -16.89 -7.37
N MET A 463 4.98 -17.02 -6.64
CA MET A 463 4.96 -17.72 -5.34
C MET A 463 5.32 -19.20 -5.46
N VAL A 464 4.80 -19.89 -6.49
CA VAL A 464 5.17 -21.29 -6.78
C VAL A 464 6.64 -21.39 -7.15
N TRP A 465 7.16 -20.48 -7.98
CA TRP A 465 8.59 -20.44 -8.31
C TRP A 465 9.45 -20.22 -7.06
N ARG A 466 9.06 -19.30 -6.18
CA ARG A 466 9.76 -19.03 -4.91
C ARG A 466 9.70 -20.23 -3.97
N LEU A 467 8.58 -20.92 -3.91
CA LEU A 467 8.46 -22.17 -3.15
C LEU A 467 9.46 -23.20 -3.68
N ILE A 468 9.47 -23.45 -5.00
CA ILE A 468 10.45 -24.35 -5.62
C ILE A 468 11.89 -23.91 -5.34
N ASP A 469 12.18 -22.61 -5.39
CA ASP A 469 13.50 -22.06 -5.07
C ASP A 469 13.96 -22.39 -3.65
N LEU A 470 13.07 -22.26 -2.66
CA LEU A 470 13.36 -22.60 -1.26
C LEU A 470 13.77 -24.06 -1.08
N PHE A 471 13.21 -24.97 -1.87
CA PHE A 471 13.55 -26.40 -1.80
C PHE A 471 14.87 -26.75 -2.52
N LYS A 472 15.38 -25.88 -3.39
CA LYS A 472 16.66 -26.13 -4.08
C LYS A 472 17.85 -25.96 -3.11
N PRO A 473 18.86 -26.86 -3.11
CA PRO A 473 20.05 -26.72 -2.27
C PRO A 473 20.85 -25.43 -2.49
N LYS A 474 20.91 -24.95 -3.73
CA LYS A 474 21.57 -23.69 -4.15
C LYS A 474 20.56 -22.76 -4.85
N GLY A 475 19.39 -22.60 -4.25
CA GLY A 475 18.38 -21.64 -4.73
C GLY A 475 18.82 -20.19 -4.48
N ARG A 476 18.11 -19.22 -5.04
CA ARG A 476 18.40 -17.79 -4.84
C ARG A 476 18.36 -17.37 -3.38
N TRP A 477 17.55 -18.05 -2.56
CA TRP A 477 17.51 -17.83 -1.11
C TRP A 477 18.91 -17.90 -0.45
N THR A 478 19.88 -18.64 -1.00
CA THR A 478 21.25 -18.68 -0.44
C THR A 478 22.01 -17.38 -0.66
N GLU A 479 21.83 -16.73 -1.81
CA GLU A 479 22.45 -15.42 -2.11
C GLU A 479 21.75 -14.33 -1.29
N GLU A 480 20.41 -14.32 -1.35
CA GLU A 480 19.55 -13.32 -0.71
C GLU A 480 19.67 -13.30 0.82
N ALA A 481 20.00 -14.43 1.46
CA ALA A 481 20.23 -14.50 2.91
C ALA A 481 21.35 -13.60 3.41
N THR A 482 22.28 -13.22 2.52
CA THR A 482 23.46 -12.40 2.86
C THR A 482 23.37 -10.97 2.35
N HIS A 483 22.34 -10.63 1.57
CA HIS A 483 22.19 -9.32 0.93
C HIS A 483 21.47 -8.31 1.84
N GLU A 484 22.02 -7.10 1.91
CA GLU A 484 21.36 -5.95 2.53
C GLU A 484 20.79 -5.00 1.46
N LEU A 485 19.56 -4.52 1.64
CA LEU A 485 18.89 -3.65 0.66
C LEU A 485 19.63 -2.32 0.47
N ALA A 486 20.20 -1.75 1.54
CA ALA A 486 21.00 -0.53 1.47
C ALA A 486 22.20 -0.64 0.51
N GLN A 487 22.81 -1.82 0.39
CA GLN A 487 23.93 -2.06 -0.53
C GLN A 487 23.46 -2.19 -2.00
N GLU A 488 22.22 -2.64 -2.21
CA GLU A 488 21.63 -2.73 -3.56
C GLU A 488 21.15 -1.36 -4.05
N ALA A 489 20.62 -0.51 -3.16
CA ALA A 489 20.19 0.84 -3.49
C ALA A 489 21.35 1.80 -3.81
N ALA A 490 22.57 1.53 -3.31
CA ALA A 490 23.75 2.36 -3.55
C ALA A 490 24.49 2.03 -4.87
N LYS A 491 24.03 1.02 -5.62
CA LYS A 491 24.56 0.63 -6.94
C LYS A 491 23.77 1.28 -8.06
#